data_AF-A0A284R031-F1
#
_entry.id   AF-A0A284R031-F1
#
_cell.length_a   1.000
_cell.length_b   1.000
_cell.length_c   1.000
_cell.angle_alpha   90.00
_cell.angle_beta   90.00
_cell.angle_gamma   90.00
#
_symmetry.space_group_name_H-M   'P 1'
#
loop_
_entity.id
_entity.type
_entity.pdbx_description
1 polymer ?
#
loop_
_entity_poly.entity_id
_entity_poly.type
_entity_poly.pdbx_seq_one_letter_code
_entity_poly.pdbx_strand_id
1 'polypeptide(L)'
;MPRILPRLIVKLADQPAQQHQRFLVKRKRKFSRHEPVPPRPSFDPSQYSESILLSPDNPITSSRQHVRRKSLPPRVFVAKGAKPRQGSMERPREMTAEERRWWSSPYRITNAVFFNQEMHNHSARLADRYDFMIRLGLLQLPAPRANRSDNRSIIMPDGLEHSKFATRRSGRSTYILCWKRVFDNLDPNMFRRVTANPHLHSLVVKQISHLLRVRILQELQLLAEQMQHWFTRLPVPPILRRLTREEFKDVKNTGTIPYPNAVALLVVPPLKPDPQSKKKVEGSMSPLPLTEEEEKTPPGVQDRPSLPLSTLYPLSSRAITASDLSQQLSSPQVPFYNGVSLFPARPQRASLHALLLRILTIERQARVRAKANSSTGMTNAKGDQKGSHAFLLCSDEETIQRGDTAAVAVALWRLRMFEEGTDWEESSRWVLRQKYRSVDVFE
;
A
#
# COMPACT_ATOMS: atom_id res chain seq x y z
N MET A 1 -30.95 -5.71 33.96
CA MET A 1 -31.29 -5.07 32.66
C MET A 1 -32.44 -5.80 31.93
N PRO A 2 -33.65 -5.94 32.50
CA PRO A 2 -34.70 -6.81 31.95
C PRO A 2 -35.47 -6.25 30.73
N ARG A 3 -35.42 -4.94 30.46
CA ARG A 3 -36.22 -4.30 29.39
C ARG A 3 -35.55 -4.27 28.00
N ILE A 4 -34.25 -4.57 27.93
CA ILE A 4 -33.48 -4.44 26.69
C ILE A 4 -33.50 -5.73 25.87
N LEU A 5 -33.48 -6.88 26.54
CA LEU A 5 -33.48 -8.21 25.91
C LEU A 5 -34.71 -8.48 25.02
N PRO A 6 -35.95 -8.23 25.48
CA PRO A 6 -37.13 -8.49 24.63
C PRO A 6 -37.13 -7.63 23.36
N ARG A 7 -36.71 -6.35 23.48
CA ARG A 7 -36.63 -5.42 22.36
C ARG A 7 -35.53 -5.80 21.35
N LEU A 8 -34.45 -6.43 21.81
CA LEU A 8 -33.39 -6.94 20.94
C LEU A 8 -33.82 -8.21 20.20
N ILE A 9 -34.55 -9.11 20.86
CA ILE A 9 -35.04 -10.35 20.26
C ILE A 9 -36.05 -10.04 19.14
N VAL A 10 -37.00 -9.13 19.38
CA VAL A 10 -37.96 -8.69 18.35
C VAL A 10 -37.22 -8.07 17.16
N LYS A 11 -36.25 -7.18 17.40
CA LYS A 11 -35.44 -6.60 16.32
C LYS A 11 -34.56 -7.60 15.58
N LEU A 12 -34.12 -8.67 16.23
CA LEU A 12 -33.35 -9.75 15.61
C LEU A 12 -34.25 -10.67 14.78
N ALA A 13 -35.50 -10.90 15.21
CA ALA A 13 -36.49 -11.69 14.48
C ALA A 13 -37.00 -10.97 13.23
N ASP A 14 -37.18 -9.64 13.30
CA ASP A 14 -37.64 -8.82 12.17
C ASP A 14 -36.55 -8.53 11.12
N GLN A 15 -35.28 -8.83 11.42
CA GLN A 15 -34.20 -8.71 10.45
C GLN A 15 -34.13 -10.00 9.61
N PRO A 16 -34.34 -9.94 8.27
CA PRO A 16 -34.09 -11.10 7.43
C PRO A 16 -32.64 -11.54 7.65
N ALA A 17 -32.37 -12.85 7.55
CA ALA A 17 -31.06 -13.50 7.79
C ALA A 17 -29.90 -13.01 6.87
N GLN A 18 -30.05 -11.86 6.24
CA GLN A 18 -29.11 -11.21 5.37
C GLN A 18 -28.21 -10.26 6.16
N GLN A 19 -26.98 -10.73 6.31
CA GLN A 19 -25.78 -9.97 6.62
C GLN A 19 -25.85 -9.20 7.94
N HIS A 20 -25.16 -9.75 8.95
CA HIS A 20 -24.65 -8.96 10.08
C HIS A 20 -23.98 -7.68 9.54
N GLN A 21 -24.75 -6.59 9.48
CA GLN A 21 -24.22 -5.28 9.19
C GLN A 21 -23.35 -4.95 10.40
N ARG A 22 -22.05 -5.24 10.27
CA ARG A 22 -21.04 -4.88 11.26
C ARG A 22 -21.35 -3.47 11.67
N PHE A 23 -21.62 -3.23 12.95
CA PHE A 23 -21.86 -1.90 13.47
C PHE A 23 -20.66 -1.03 13.07
N LEU A 24 -20.81 -0.28 11.98
CA LEU A 24 -19.81 0.67 11.53
C LEU A 24 -19.90 1.79 12.54
N VAL A 25 -19.19 1.64 13.66
CA VAL A 25 -18.99 2.72 14.62
C VAL A 25 -18.41 3.86 13.79
N LYS A 26 -19.24 4.88 13.52
CA LYS A 26 -18.83 6.07 12.80
C LYS A 26 -17.74 6.69 13.66
N ARG A 27 -16.48 6.38 13.35
CA ARG A 27 -15.33 6.96 14.05
C ARG A 27 -15.49 8.46 13.94
N LYS A 28 -15.70 9.13 15.08
CA LYS A 28 -15.69 10.58 15.15
C LYS A 28 -14.33 11.02 14.60
N ARG A 29 -14.32 11.55 13.38
CA ARG A 29 -13.09 12.02 12.74
C ARG A 29 -12.63 13.21 13.57
N LYS A 30 -11.38 13.19 14.03
CA LYS A 30 -10.79 14.32 14.75
C LYS A 30 -10.95 15.57 13.88
N PHE A 31 -11.46 16.65 14.46
CA PHE A 31 -11.52 17.95 13.80
C PHE A 31 -10.10 18.45 13.55
N SER A 32 -9.85 19.05 12.39
CA SER A 32 -8.62 19.83 12.24
C SER A 32 -8.72 20.98 13.23
N ARG A 33 -7.72 21.09 14.09
CA ARG A 33 -7.58 22.22 14.99
C ARG A 33 -6.82 23.36 14.31
N HIS A 34 -6.68 23.34 12.98
CA HIS A 34 -5.88 24.34 12.28
C HIS A 34 -6.48 25.74 12.52
N GLU A 35 -5.69 26.56 13.19
CA GLU A 35 -5.92 27.99 13.36
C GLU A 35 -4.81 28.68 12.56
N PRO A 36 -5.12 29.71 11.74
CA PRO A 36 -4.09 30.47 11.06
C PRO A 36 -3.14 31.05 12.09
N VAL A 37 -1.85 30.79 11.93
CA VAL A 37 -0.84 31.38 12.82
C VAL A 37 -0.82 32.88 12.55
N PRO A 38 -0.91 33.73 13.59
CA PRO A 38 -0.77 35.17 13.42
C PRO A 38 0.53 35.50 12.66
N PRO A 39 0.57 36.61 11.91
CA PRO A 39 1.79 37.02 11.21
C PRO A 39 2.95 37.10 12.21
N ARG A 40 4.18 36.79 11.75
CA ARG A 40 5.34 36.93 12.61
C ARG A 40 5.41 38.39 13.08
N PRO A 41 5.48 38.65 14.39
CA PRO A 41 5.65 40.02 14.88
C PRO A 41 6.93 40.59 14.30
N SER A 42 6.92 41.89 14.03
CA SER A 42 8.14 42.61 13.71
C SER A 42 9.00 42.70 14.97
N PHE A 43 10.32 42.72 14.81
CA PHE A 43 11.23 43.03 15.92
C PHE A 43 11.71 44.49 15.87
N ASP A 44 11.10 45.30 15.00
CA ASP A 44 11.38 46.72 14.88
C ASP A 44 10.70 47.49 16.03
N PRO A 45 11.48 48.11 16.94
CA PRO A 45 10.93 48.81 18.11
C PRO A 45 10.05 50.00 17.74
N SER A 46 10.22 50.58 16.56
CA SER A 46 9.39 51.70 16.10
C SER A 46 7.92 51.32 15.87
N GLN A 47 7.63 50.02 15.72
CA GLN A 47 6.29 49.51 15.46
C GLN A 47 5.50 49.22 16.75
N TYR A 48 6.12 49.43 17.91
CA TYR A 48 5.51 49.15 19.21
C TYR A 48 5.57 50.37 20.12
N SER A 49 4.43 50.74 20.71
CA SER A 49 4.36 51.79 21.73
C SER A 49 4.92 51.33 23.08
N GLU A 50 5.03 50.02 23.28
CA GLU A 50 5.49 49.37 24.51
C GLU A 50 6.49 48.25 24.16
N SER A 51 7.11 47.65 25.18
CA SER A 51 7.99 46.50 24.98
C SER A 51 7.27 45.38 24.21
N ILE A 52 7.93 44.83 23.19
CA ILE A 52 7.46 43.67 22.41
C ILE A 52 7.06 42.50 23.32
N LEU A 53 7.67 42.38 24.50
CA LEU A 53 7.36 41.33 25.46
C LEU A 53 5.98 41.48 26.11
N LEU A 54 5.50 42.71 26.27
CA LEU A 54 4.22 43.03 26.91
C LEU A 54 3.06 43.10 25.90
N SER A 55 3.38 43.10 24.60
CA SER A 55 2.36 43.08 23.55
C SER A 55 1.48 41.82 23.65
N PRO A 56 0.15 41.94 23.51
CA PRO A 56 -0.77 40.80 23.64
C PRO A 56 -0.53 39.71 22.59
N ASP A 57 0.03 40.08 21.43
CA ASP A 57 0.36 39.17 20.32
C ASP A 57 1.78 38.61 20.37
N ASN A 58 2.47 38.71 21.52
CA ASN A 58 3.84 38.23 21.65
C ASN A 58 3.91 36.69 21.61
N PRO A 59 4.74 36.08 20.72
CA PRO A 59 4.90 34.63 20.61
C PRO A 59 5.40 33.94 21.88
N ILE A 60 5.99 34.67 22.81
CA ILE A 60 6.47 34.14 24.10
C ILE A 60 5.29 34.00 25.07
N THR A 61 4.50 35.06 25.27
CA THR A 61 3.35 35.05 26.20
C THR A 61 2.15 34.30 25.61
N SER A 62 1.86 34.48 24.32
CA SER A 62 0.78 33.82 23.59
C SER A 62 1.28 32.65 22.72
N SER A 63 2.27 31.90 23.22
CA SER A 63 2.90 30.77 22.51
C SER A 63 1.91 29.78 21.90
N ARG A 64 0.77 29.53 22.57
CA ARG A 64 -0.31 28.64 22.09
C ARG A 64 -0.94 29.09 20.77
N GLN A 65 -1.05 30.40 20.53
CA GLN A 65 -1.58 30.96 19.29
C GLN A 65 -0.57 30.84 18.14
N HIS A 66 0.72 30.80 18.47
CA HIS A 66 1.81 30.67 17.52
C HIS A 66 2.20 29.21 17.21
N VAL A 67 1.57 28.23 17.86
CA VAL A 67 1.78 26.82 17.56
C VAL A 67 1.26 26.50 16.15
N ARG A 68 2.19 26.21 15.23
CA ARG A 68 1.87 25.68 13.91
C ARG A 68 1.15 24.34 14.05
N ARG A 69 -0.16 24.35 13.82
CA ARG A 69 -0.98 23.14 13.76
C ARG A 69 -0.96 22.61 12.33
N LYS A 70 -0.98 21.28 12.18
CA LYS A 70 -1.00 20.65 10.86
C LYS A 70 -2.31 20.97 10.15
N SER A 71 -2.20 21.36 8.89
CA SER A 71 -3.31 21.41 7.95
C SER A 71 -3.87 20.01 7.67
N LEU A 72 -5.11 19.97 7.19
CA LEU A 72 -5.68 18.80 6.54
C LEU A 72 -4.75 18.37 5.40
N PRO A 73 -4.48 17.06 5.27
CA PRO A 73 -3.68 16.57 4.15
C PRO A 73 -4.37 16.94 2.83
N PRO A 74 -3.61 17.38 1.82
CA PRO A 74 -4.18 17.68 0.51
C PRO A 74 -4.76 16.39 -0.08
N ARG A 75 -5.78 16.52 -0.93
CA ARG A 75 -6.41 15.40 -1.62
C ARG A 75 -6.15 15.49 -3.11
N VAL A 76 -5.99 14.36 -3.77
CA VAL A 76 -5.83 14.31 -5.22
C VAL A 76 -6.97 15.02 -5.95
N PHE A 77 -8.20 14.87 -5.45
CA PHE A 77 -9.39 15.54 -5.96
C PHE A 77 -10.19 16.16 -4.82
N VAL A 78 -10.61 17.41 -5.01
CA VAL A 78 -11.57 18.11 -4.16
C VAL A 78 -12.72 18.59 -5.03
N ALA A 79 -13.95 18.19 -4.67
CA ALA A 79 -15.13 18.65 -5.39
C ALA A 79 -15.22 20.19 -5.35
N LYS A 80 -15.57 20.79 -6.49
CA LYS A 80 -15.78 22.25 -6.58
C LYS A 80 -16.81 22.69 -5.53
N GLY A 81 -16.44 23.68 -4.73
CA GLY A 81 -17.31 24.19 -3.65
C GLY A 81 -17.32 23.33 -2.38
N ALA A 82 -16.36 22.42 -2.18
CA ALA A 82 -16.22 21.69 -0.93
C ALA A 82 -16.12 22.65 0.27
N LYS A 83 -17.20 22.72 1.06
CA LYS A 83 -17.28 23.57 2.24
C LYS A 83 -16.41 23.01 3.37
N PRO A 84 -15.85 23.87 4.23
CA PRO A 84 -15.21 23.40 5.44
C PRO A 84 -16.25 22.71 6.33
N ARG A 85 -15.80 21.80 7.20
CA ARG A 85 -16.71 21.16 8.16
C ARG A 85 -17.23 22.19 9.15
N GLN A 86 -18.44 21.98 9.66
CA GLN A 86 -18.99 22.83 10.73
C GLN A 86 -18.01 22.92 11.90
N GLY A 87 -17.57 24.15 12.25
CA GLY A 87 -16.58 24.40 13.30
C GLY A 87 -15.11 24.24 12.88
N SER A 88 -14.82 23.88 11.62
CA SER A 88 -13.47 23.91 11.05
C SER A 88 -13.33 25.18 10.21
N MET A 89 -12.26 25.94 10.42
CA MET A 89 -11.90 27.05 9.52
C MET A 89 -11.27 26.54 8.23
N GLU A 90 -10.70 25.33 8.28
CA GLU A 90 -9.90 24.79 7.19
C GLU A 90 -10.76 24.13 6.10
N ARG A 91 -10.52 24.54 4.85
CA ARG A 91 -11.12 23.94 3.66
C ARG A 91 -10.25 22.79 3.16
N PRO A 92 -10.83 21.68 2.68
CA PRO A 92 -10.06 20.66 1.98
C PRO A 92 -9.33 21.28 0.79
N ARG A 93 -8.01 21.07 0.70
CA ARG A 93 -7.18 21.54 -0.41
C ARG A 93 -6.95 20.41 -1.43
N GLU A 94 -6.95 20.76 -2.70
CA GLU A 94 -6.50 19.87 -3.77
C GLU A 94 -4.96 19.83 -3.83
N MET A 95 -4.41 18.69 -4.24
CA MET A 95 -2.97 18.56 -4.46
C MET A 95 -2.54 19.39 -5.68
N THR A 96 -1.47 20.16 -5.50
CA THR A 96 -0.78 20.83 -6.61
C THR A 96 -0.18 19.81 -7.58
N ALA A 97 0.20 20.22 -8.80
CA ALA A 97 0.84 19.33 -9.77
C ALA A 97 2.15 18.73 -9.21
N GLU A 98 2.97 19.54 -8.54
CA GLU A 98 4.20 19.09 -7.88
C GLU A 98 3.94 18.08 -6.78
N GLU A 99 2.93 18.31 -5.93
CA GLU A 99 2.51 17.34 -4.93
C GLU A 99 2.05 16.05 -5.61
N ARG A 100 1.22 16.13 -6.66
CA ARG A 100 0.79 14.94 -7.41
C ARG A 100 1.96 14.18 -8.00
N ARG A 101 2.95 14.86 -8.57
CA ARG A 101 4.19 14.25 -9.08
C ARG A 101 5.01 13.62 -7.97
N TRP A 102 5.02 14.21 -6.78
CA TRP A 102 5.68 13.66 -5.60
C TRP A 102 4.97 12.39 -5.10
N TRP A 103 3.64 12.43 -5.02
CA TRP A 103 2.78 11.31 -4.61
C TRP A 103 2.70 10.18 -5.65
N SER A 104 2.86 10.49 -6.94
CA SER A 104 2.84 9.49 -8.01
C SER A 104 4.16 8.72 -8.11
N SER A 105 5.25 9.25 -7.54
CA SER A 105 6.57 8.63 -7.58
C SER A 105 6.68 7.48 -6.56
N PRO A 106 6.69 6.21 -6.99
CA PRO A 106 6.82 5.07 -6.07
C PRO A 106 8.15 5.11 -5.32
N TYR A 107 9.22 5.58 -5.99
CA TYR A 107 10.56 5.67 -5.43
C TYR A 107 10.66 6.62 -4.25
N ARG A 108 9.90 7.72 -4.27
CA ARG A 108 9.93 8.67 -3.15
C ARG A 108 9.19 8.10 -1.95
N ILE A 109 8.08 7.40 -2.18
CA ILE A 109 7.33 6.72 -1.14
C ILE A 109 8.18 5.58 -0.55
N THR A 110 8.86 4.78 -1.38
CA THR A 110 9.74 3.70 -0.91
C THR A 110 11.00 4.24 -0.23
N ASN A 111 11.73 5.18 -0.85
CA ASN A 111 13.00 5.70 -0.34
C ASN A 111 12.82 6.54 0.93
N ALA A 112 11.69 7.24 1.10
CA ALA A 112 11.40 7.93 2.35
C ALA A 112 11.36 6.98 3.57
N VAL A 113 11.07 5.69 3.34
CA VAL A 113 11.09 4.66 4.37
C VAL A 113 12.48 4.08 4.60
N PHE A 114 13.31 3.95 3.56
CA PHE A 114 14.66 3.38 3.69
C PHE A 114 15.69 4.34 4.31
N PHE A 115 15.73 5.62 3.92
CA PHE A 115 16.82 6.52 4.32
C PHE A 115 16.66 7.17 5.71
N ASN A 116 15.45 7.18 6.29
CA ASN A 116 15.18 7.88 7.55
C ASN A 116 15.15 6.97 8.79
N GLN A 117 15.87 5.85 8.73
CA GLN A 117 15.83 4.80 9.73
C GLN A 117 16.53 5.17 11.06
N GLU A 118 17.39 6.20 11.04
CA GLU A 118 18.14 6.69 12.21
C GLU A 118 17.30 7.38 13.31
N MET A 119 16.03 7.71 13.06
CA MET A 119 15.18 8.45 14.01
C MET A 119 14.06 7.56 14.57
N HIS A 120 14.42 6.56 15.38
CA HIS A 120 13.52 5.49 15.84
C HIS A 120 12.68 5.80 17.10
N ASN A 121 12.88 6.93 17.78
CA ASN A 121 12.34 7.10 19.14
C ASN A 121 11.22 8.14 19.36
N HIS A 122 10.73 8.84 18.33
CA HIS A 122 9.70 9.88 18.54
C HIS A 122 8.43 9.71 17.71
N SER A 123 7.42 9.12 18.37
CA SER A 123 6.02 9.52 18.37
C SER A 123 5.31 9.74 17.02
N ALA A 124 4.49 8.77 16.62
CA ALA A 124 3.19 8.92 15.92
C ALA A 124 3.10 9.75 14.62
N ARG A 125 4.20 10.34 14.12
CA ARG A 125 4.23 11.22 12.93
C ARG A 125 4.56 10.49 11.63
N LEU A 126 4.65 9.17 11.66
CA LEU A 126 5.23 8.36 10.60
C LEU A 126 4.21 7.36 10.05
N ALA A 127 3.01 7.85 9.72
CA ALA A 127 1.99 7.05 9.05
C ALA A 127 2.55 6.39 7.77
N ASP A 128 3.40 7.12 7.05
CA ASP A 128 4.01 6.70 5.79
C ASP A 128 5.14 5.65 5.98
N ARG A 129 5.64 5.44 7.23
CA ARG A 129 6.66 4.40 7.51
C ARG A 129 6.05 3.03 7.82
N TYR A 130 4.75 2.95 8.10
CA TYR A 130 4.09 1.66 8.37
C TYR A 130 3.83 0.84 7.11
N ASP A 131 3.98 1.44 5.92
CA ASP A 131 3.68 0.77 4.67
C ASP A 131 4.59 -0.43 4.42
N PHE A 132 5.88 -0.36 4.79
CA PHE A 132 6.80 -1.49 4.74
C PHE A 132 6.96 -2.23 6.08
N MET A 133 5.99 -2.06 6.99
CA MET A 133 5.91 -2.81 8.22
C MET A 133 4.71 -3.77 8.19
N ILE A 134 4.88 -4.92 8.83
CA ILE A 134 3.83 -5.88 9.11
C ILE A 134 3.35 -5.62 10.54
N ARG A 135 2.06 -5.34 10.66
CA ARG A 135 1.39 -5.24 11.95
C ARG A 135 1.10 -6.64 12.46
N LEU A 136 1.58 -6.95 13.64
CA LEU A 136 1.26 -8.16 14.40
C LEU A 136 0.30 -7.80 15.52
N GLY A 137 -0.89 -8.39 15.47
CA GLY A 137 -1.92 -8.28 16.49
C GLY A 137 -1.86 -9.44 17.47
N LEU A 138 -2.24 -9.17 18.71
CA LEU A 138 -2.49 -10.22 19.69
C LEU A 138 -3.94 -10.66 19.66
N LEU A 139 -4.15 -11.95 19.48
CA LEU A 139 -5.44 -12.61 19.57
C LEU A 139 -5.46 -13.46 20.83
N GLN A 140 -6.37 -13.16 21.75
CA GLN A 140 -6.63 -14.00 22.90
C GLN A 140 -7.48 -15.19 22.45
N LEU A 141 -6.99 -16.41 22.69
CA LEU A 141 -7.81 -17.60 22.49
C LEU A 141 -8.81 -17.72 23.64
N PRO A 142 -10.04 -18.18 23.37
CA PRO A 142 -10.99 -18.47 24.43
C PRO A 142 -10.41 -19.57 25.33
N ALA A 143 -10.16 -19.25 26.60
CA ALA A 143 -9.68 -20.24 27.55
C ALA A 143 -10.78 -21.30 27.79
N PRO A 144 -10.44 -22.60 27.80
CA PRO A 144 -11.38 -23.62 28.22
C PRO A 144 -11.79 -23.34 29.68
N ARG A 145 -13.10 -23.44 29.97
CA ARG A 145 -13.69 -23.01 31.26
C ARG A 145 -13.02 -23.59 32.50
N ALA A 146 -12.34 -24.72 32.37
CA ALA A 146 -11.68 -25.42 33.47
C ALA A 146 -10.42 -24.70 34.00
N ASN A 147 -9.67 -23.95 33.18
CA ASN A 147 -8.38 -23.35 33.58
C ASN A 147 -8.27 -21.89 33.12
N ARG A 148 -8.76 -20.95 33.93
CA ARG A 148 -8.64 -19.50 33.66
C ARG A 148 -7.20 -18.98 33.69
N SER A 149 -6.25 -19.74 34.25
CA SER A 149 -4.83 -19.38 34.30
C SER A 149 -4.11 -19.54 32.96
N ASP A 150 -4.64 -20.34 32.02
CA ASP A 150 -4.02 -20.61 30.72
C ASP A 150 -4.60 -19.70 29.62
N ASN A 151 -4.52 -18.38 29.83
CA ASN A 151 -4.87 -17.40 28.80
C ASN A 151 -3.78 -17.36 27.73
N ARG A 152 -3.86 -18.28 26.77
CA ARG A 152 -2.95 -18.30 25.62
C ARG A 152 -3.30 -17.18 24.66
N SER A 153 -2.31 -16.34 24.38
CA SER A 153 -2.39 -15.33 23.34
C SER A 153 -1.56 -15.75 22.13
N ILE A 154 -2.17 -15.75 20.96
CA ILE A 154 -1.49 -16.00 19.70
C ILE A 154 -1.18 -14.67 19.03
N ILE A 155 0.05 -14.54 18.54
CA ILE A 155 0.47 -13.42 17.69
C ILE A 155 0.11 -13.77 16.25
N MET A 156 -0.68 -12.93 15.61
CA MET A 156 -1.11 -13.11 14.22
C MET A 156 -0.91 -11.83 13.40
N PRO A 157 -0.64 -11.94 12.09
CA PRO A 157 -0.66 -10.78 11.22
C PRO A 157 -2.05 -10.14 11.20
N ASP A 158 -2.10 -8.82 11.34
CA ASP A 158 -3.35 -8.05 11.36
C ASP A 158 -3.22 -6.84 10.43
N GLY A 159 -4.31 -6.48 9.74
CA GLY A 159 -4.33 -5.31 8.86
C GLY A 159 -3.42 -5.37 7.62
N LEU A 160 -2.99 -6.56 7.19
CA LEU A 160 -2.32 -6.75 5.89
C LEU A 160 -3.29 -6.55 4.72
N GLU A 161 -4.52 -7.03 4.87
CA GLU A 161 -5.61 -6.80 3.92
C GLU A 161 -6.08 -5.35 3.93
N HIS A 162 -6.65 -4.91 2.80
CA HIS A 162 -7.21 -3.58 2.69
C HIS A 162 -8.47 -3.44 3.55
N SER A 163 -8.63 -2.26 4.17
CA SER A 163 -9.67 -1.99 5.17
C SER A 163 -11.11 -2.16 4.65
N LYS A 164 -11.30 -2.09 3.33
CA LYS A 164 -12.58 -2.41 2.64
C LYS A 164 -12.95 -3.89 2.73
N PHE A 165 -11.96 -4.79 2.75
CA PHE A 165 -12.16 -6.24 2.71
C PHE A 165 -12.11 -6.84 4.12
N ALA A 166 -11.17 -6.37 4.95
CA ALA A 166 -11.03 -6.86 6.33
C ALA A 166 -10.87 -5.71 7.32
N THR A 167 -11.60 -5.81 8.43
CA THR A 167 -11.40 -4.95 9.60
C THR A 167 -10.29 -5.52 10.48
N ARG A 168 -9.48 -4.63 11.06
CA ARG A 168 -8.46 -5.03 12.03
C ARG A 168 -9.11 -5.73 13.23
N ARG A 169 -8.53 -6.85 13.64
CA ARG A 169 -9.08 -7.68 14.73
C ARG A 169 -8.52 -7.28 16.09
N SER A 170 -7.27 -6.83 16.14
CA SER A 170 -6.56 -6.55 17.39
C SER A 170 -6.56 -5.05 17.74
N GLY A 171 -6.83 -4.73 19.00
CA GLY A 171 -6.64 -3.38 19.53
C GLY A 171 -5.16 -3.07 19.80
N ARG A 172 -4.43 -4.02 20.40
CA ARG A 172 -3.00 -3.95 20.67
C ARG A 172 -2.21 -4.62 19.55
N SER A 173 -1.18 -3.95 19.06
CA SER A 173 -0.34 -4.46 17.98
C SER A 173 1.08 -3.91 18.04
N THR A 174 2.02 -4.72 17.56
CA THR A 174 3.40 -4.31 17.30
C THR A 174 3.63 -4.26 15.80
N TYR A 175 4.54 -3.39 15.32
CA TYR A 175 4.92 -3.34 13.91
C TYR A 175 6.33 -3.89 13.76
N ILE A 176 6.53 -4.77 12.78
CA ILE A 176 7.81 -5.39 12.45
C ILE A 176 8.14 -5.08 10.99
N LEU A 177 9.41 -4.97 10.63
CA LEU A 177 9.82 -4.77 9.24
C LEU A 177 9.33 -5.92 8.33
N CYS A 178 8.96 -5.59 7.09
CA CYS A 178 8.42 -6.53 6.12
C CYS A 178 9.51 -7.43 5.49
N TRP A 179 10.23 -8.19 6.30
CA TRP A 179 11.29 -9.10 5.87
C TRP A 179 11.08 -10.49 6.46
N LYS A 180 11.11 -11.52 5.61
CA LYS A 180 10.85 -12.91 6.02
C LYS A 180 11.82 -13.42 7.10
N ARG A 181 13.12 -13.17 6.95
CA ARG A 181 14.15 -13.57 7.93
C ARG A 181 13.91 -13.03 9.35
N VAL A 182 13.30 -11.85 9.46
CA VAL A 182 12.95 -11.27 10.78
C VAL A 182 11.90 -12.13 11.49
N PHE A 183 10.99 -12.77 10.76
CA PHE A 183 9.98 -13.67 11.33
C PHE A 183 10.55 -15.05 11.63
N ASP A 184 11.48 -15.54 10.81
CA ASP A 184 12.16 -16.82 11.03
C ASP A 184 12.99 -16.79 12.33
N ASN A 185 13.60 -15.64 12.64
CA ASN A 185 14.43 -15.42 13.82
C ASN A 185 13.71 -14.68 14.96
N LEU A 186 12.37 -14.59 14.91
CA LEU A 186 11.63 -13.76 15.84
C LEU A 186 11.54 -14.42 17.22
N ASP A 187 12.18 -13.83 18.23
CA ASP A 187 12.03 -14.29 19.62
C ASP A 187 10.63 -13.94 20.15
N PRO A 188 9.79 -14.93 20.55
CA PRO A 188 8.50 -14.69 21.18
C PRO A 188 8.61 -13.80 22.43
N ASN A 189 9.75 -13.81 23.12
CA ASN A 189 9.95 -13.02 24.34
C ASN A 189 9.86 -11.51 24.11
N MET A 190 10.07 -11.04 22.87
CA MET A 190 9.88 -9.63 22.51
C MET A 190 8.45 -9.14 22.82
N PHE A 191 7.47 -10.04 22.88
CA PHE A 191 6.07 -9.72 23.15
C PHE A 191 5.66 -9.88 24.61
N ARG A 192 6.57 -10.29 25.52
CA ARG A 192 6.27 -10.48 26.95
C ARG A 192 5.71 -9.24 27.63
N ARG A 193 6.12 -8.05 27.16
CA ARG A 193 5.60 -6.76 27.66
C ARG A 193 4.12 -6.55 27.33
N VAL A 194 3.61 -7.22 26.30
CA VAL A 194 2.24 -7.04 25.83
C VAL A 194 1.32 -8.17 26.32
N THR A 195 1.88 -9.38 26.51
CA THR A 195 1.17 -10.56 27.00
C THR A 195 2.14 -11.51 27.70
N ALA A 196 1.70 -12.22 28.74
CA ALA A 196 2.58 -13.09 29.54
C ALA A 196 3.11 -14.29 28.74
N ASN A 197 2.25 -14.92 27.94
CA ASN A 197 2.56 -16.14 27.17
C ASN A 197 2.30 -15.91 25.67
N PRO A 198 3.18 -15.17 24.97
CA PRO A 198 3.06 -14.96 23.53
C PRO A 198 3.46 -16.23 22.77
N HIS A 199 2.55 -16.74 21.93
CA HIS A 199 2.87 -17.81 21.00
C HIS A 199 2.80 -17.30 19.55
N LEU A 200 3.91 -17.47 18.83
CA LEU A 200 3.96 -17.26 17.38
C LEU A 200 3.64 -18.58 16.68
N HIS A 201 2.66 -18.56 15.78
CA HIS A 201 2.26 -19.77 15.06
C HIS A 201 3.28 -20.08 13.93
N SER A 202 3.63 -21.35 13.72
CA SER A 202 4.64 -21.77 12.72
C SER A 202 4.30 -21.36 11.29
N LEU A 203 3.01 -21.31 10.95
CA LEU A 203 2.52 -20.87 9.64
C LEU A 203 2.43 -19.35 9.47
N VAL A 204 2.85 -18.53 10.44
CA VAL A 204 2.72 -17.05 10.33
C VAL A 204 3.45 -16.52 9.11
N VAL A 205 4.64 -17.04 8.79
CA VAL A 205 5.42 -16.62 7.62
C VAL A 205 4.67 -16.90 6.33
N LYS A 206 4.16 -18.12 6.17
CA LYS A 206 3.33 -18.52 5.01
C LYS A 206 2.06 -17.68 4.92
N GLN A 207 1.41 -17.42 6.06
CA GLN A 207 0.20 -16.60 6.12
C GLN A 207 0.47 -15.15 5.72
N ILE A 208 1.54 -14.53 6.23
CA ILE A 208 1.94 -13.16 5.85
C ILE A 208 2.18 -13.09 4.34
N SER A 209 2.99 -14.02 3.83
CA SER A 209 3.32 -14.13 2.41
C SER A 209 2.04 -14.22 1.54
N HIS A 210 1.10 -15.10 1.90
CA HIS A 210 -0.20 -15.22 1.25
C HIS A 210 -1.03 -13.93 1.34
N LEU A 211 -1.14 -13.33 2.52
CA LEU A 211 -1.92 -12.10 2.72
C LEU A 211 -1.33 -10.90 1.96
N LEU A 212 0.00 -10.83 1.79
CA LEU A 212 0.65 -9.81 0.96
C LEU A 212 0.28 -9.99 -0.54
N ARG A 213 0.21 -11.24 -1.03
CA ARG A 213 -0.30 -11.54 -2.37
C ARG A 213 -1.76 -11.15 -2.53
N VAL A 214 -2.60 -11.52 -1.57
CA VAL A 214 -4.03 -11.12 -1.55
C VAL A 214 -4.15 -9.60 -1.54
N ARG A 215 -3.29 -8.89 -0.79
CA ARG A 215 -3.29 -7.43 -0.76
C ARG A 215 -3.02 -6.81 -2.13
N ILE A 216 -2.09 -7.35 -2.92
CA ILE A 216 -1.85 -6.88 -4.29
C ILE A 216 -3.12 -7.02 -5.15
N LEU A 217 -3.80 -8.17 -5.06
CA LEU A 217 -5.07 -8.38 -5.80
C LEU A 217 -6.15 -7.40 -5.35
N GLN A 218 -6.27 -7.15 -4.05
CA GLN A 218 -7.22 -6.19 -3.48
C GLN A 218 -6.94 -4.76 -3.97
N GLU A 219 -5.68 -4.33 -4.01
CA GLU A 219 -5.32 -2.99 -4.51
C GLU A 219 -5.58 -2.85 -6.01
N LEU A 220 -5.30 -3.87 -6.81
CA LEU A 220 -5.65 -3.87 -8.24
C LEU A 220 -7.17 -3.81 -8.47
N GLN A 221 -7.96 -4.49 -7.63
CA GLN A 221 -9.41 -4.39 -7.68
C GLN A 221 -9.89 -2.97 -7.36
N LEU A 222 -9.36 -2.35 -6.31
CA LEU A 222 -9.69 -0.97 -5.93
C LEU A 222 -9.29 0.02 -7.02
N LEU A 223 -8.12 -0.17 -7.63
CA LEU A 223 -7.67 0.63 -8.76
C LEU A 223 -8.66 0.52 -9.94
N ALA A 224 -9.09 -0.69 -10.29
CA ALA A 224 -10.08 -0.90 -11.35
C ALA A 224 -11.43 -0.21 -11.03
N GLU A 225 -11.89 -0.28 -9.78
CA GLU A 225 -13.11 0.40 -9.34
C GLU A 225 -12.98 1.93 -9.40
N GLN A 226 -11.85 2.50 -8.93
CA GLN A 226 -11.57 3.94 -9.01
C GLN A 226 -11.58 4.42 -10.47
N MET A 227 -10.89 3.70 -11.36
CA MET A 227 -10.82 4.03 -12.78
C MET A 227 -12.19 3.94 -13.46
N GLN A 228 -13.06 3.02 -13.04
CA GLN A 228 -14.40 2.85 -13.59
C GLN A 228 -15.32 4.03 -13.26
N HIS A 229 -15.10 4.69 -12.12
CA HIS A 229 -15.86 5.88 -11.70
C HIS A 229 -15.31 7.19 -12.28
N TRP A 230 -14.18 7.16 -12.98
CA TRP A 230 -13.59 8.35 -13.57
C TRP A 230 -14.21 8.63 -14.95
N PHE A 231 -14.85 9.80 -15.10
CA PHE A 231 -15.66 10.15 -16.29
C PHE A 231 -15.01 11.17 -17.25
N THR A 232 -13.77 11.60 -17.00
CA THR A 232 -13.16 12.69 -17.77
C THR A 232 -12.90 12.29 -19.22
N ARG A 233 -13.25 13.18 -20.17
CA ARG A 233 -13.14 12.98 -21.62
C ARG A 233 -11.75 13.26 -22.19
N LEU A 234 -10.83 13.76 -21.37
CA LEU A 234 -9.50 14.15 -21.82
C LEU A 234 -8.65 12.91 -22.13
N PRO A 235 -7.80 12.95 -23.16
CA PRO A 235 -6.84 11.89 -23.44
C PRO A 235 -5.76 11.91 -22.36
N VAL A 236 -5.88 11.02 -21.37
CA VAL A 236 -4.90 10.86 -20.29
C VAL A 236 -3.98 9.68 -20.62
N PRO A 237 -2.67 9.71 -20.26
CA PRO A 237 -1.80 8.55 -20.33
C PRO A 237 -2.43 7.33 -19.63
N PRO A 238 -2.19 6.11 -20.17
CA PRO A 238 -2.73 4.90 -19.58
C PRO A 238 -2.02 4.59 -18.26
N ILE A 239 -2.79 4.20 -17.24
CA ILE A 239 -2.26 3.66 -15.97
C ILE A 239 -1.63 2.29 -16.21
N LEU A 240 -2.29 1.45 -17.01
CA LEU A 240 -1.82 0.12 -17.34
C LEU A 240 -1.73 -0.03 -18.85
N ARG A 241 -0.55 -0.45 -19.32
CA ARG A 241 -0.29 -0.71 -20.73
C ARG A 241 0.18 -2.14 -20.92
N ARG A 242 -0.30 -2.79 -21.98
CA ARG A 242 0.25 -4.08 -22.44
C ARG A 242 1.36 -3.79 -23.45
N LEU A 243 2.58 -4.26 -23.18
CA LEU A 243 3.71 -4.08 -24.12
C LEU A 243 3.53 -4.96 -25.34
N THR A 244 4.00 -4.52 -26.51
CA THR A 244 4.09 -5.40 -27.70
C THR A 244 5.17 -6.47 -27.49
N ARG A 245 5.23 -7.47 -28.38
CA ARG A 245 6.30 -8.48 -28.32
C ARG A 245 7.66 -7.86 -28.63
N GLU A 246 7.71 -6.89 -29.54
CA GLU A 246 8.91 -6.10 -29.86
C GLU A 246 9.40 -5.35 -28.63
N GLU A 247 8.55 -4.50 -28.04
CA GLU A 247 8.89 -3.71 -26.85
C GLU A 247 9.38 -4.59 -25.70
N PHE A 248 8.77 -5.76 -25.53
CA PHE A 248 9.18 -6.70 -24.50
C PHE A 248 10.52 -7.41 -24.81
N LYS A 249 10.80 -7.72 -26.08
CA LYS A 249 12.11 -8.23 -26.51
C LYS A 249 13.17 -7.16 -26.28
N ASP A 250 12.88 -5.91 -26.61
CA ASP A 250 13.81 -4.79 -26.44
C ASP A 250 14.17 -4.55 -24.96
N VAL A 251 13.18 -4.59 -24.06
CA VAL A 251 13.43 -4.48 -22.61
C VAL A 251 14.31 -5.64 -22.12
N LYS A 252 14.08 -6.86 -22.61
CA LYS A 252 14.89 -8.03 -22.25
C LYS A 252 16.32 -7.95 -22.78
N ASN A 253 16.50 -7.48 -24.01
CA ASN A 253 17.79 -7.41 -24.68
C ASN A 253 18.63 -6.25 -24.13
N THR A 254 18.02 -5.10 -23.90
CA THR A 254 18.73 -3.90 -23.41
C THR A 254 18.98 -3.95 -21.91
N GLY A 255 18.16 -4.69 -21.14
CA GLY A 255 18.23 -4.61 -19.69
C GLY A 255 17.74 -3.27 -19.14
N THR A 256 17.05 -2.44 -19.93
CA THR A 256 16.58 -1.11 -19.51
C THR A 256 15.12 -0.89 -19.87
N ILE A 257 14.41 -0.05 -19.11
CA ILE A 257 13.01 0.28 -19.38
C ILE A 257 12.91 1.69 -19.97
N PRO A 258 12.47 1.84 -21.24
CA PRO A 258 12.47 3.13 -21.96
C PRO A 258 11.29 4.05 -21.59
N TYR A 259 10.59 3.77 -20.50
CA TYR A 259 9.39 4.49 -20.09
C TYR A 259 9.64 5.25 -18.78
N PRO A 260 9.71 6.59 -18.79
CA PRO A 260 10.11 7.38 -17.62
C PRO A 260 9.10 7.32 -16.47
N ASN A 261 7.83 7.06 -16.77
CA ASN A 261 6.74 6.94 -15.80
C ASN A 261 6.48 5.49 -15.39
N ALA A 262 7.36 4.54 -15.73
CA ALA A 262 7.22 3.15 -15.33
C ALA A 262 7.42 2.97 -13.83
N VAL A 263 6.50 2.24 -13.20
CA VAL A 263 6.53 1.91 -11.77
C VAL A 263 6.84 0.45 -11.54
N ALA A 264 6.24 -0.44 -12.33
CA ALA A 264 6.47 -1.87 -12.25
C ALA A 264 6.17 -2.51 -13.61
N LEU A 265 6.91 -3.55 -13.95
CA LEU A 265 6.64 -4.38 -15.12
C LEU A 265 6.27 -5.79 -14.66
N LEU A 266 5.08 -6.27 -14.99
CA LEU A 266 4.58 -7.58 -14.57
C LEU A 266 4.45 -8.50 -15.78
N VAL A 267 5.12 -9.65 -15.76
CA VAL A 267 4.96 -10.69 -16.78
C VAL A 267 3.98 -11.74 -16.29
N VAL A 268 2.76 -11.73 -16.82
CA VAL A 268 1.69 -12.63 -16.39
C VAL A 268 1.16 -13.41 -17.60
N PRO A 269 1.70 -14.62 -17.86
CA PRO A 269 1.20 -15.48 -18.92
C PRO A 269 -0.26 -15.89 -18.68
N PRO A 270 -1.06 -16.07 -19.74
CA PRO A 270 -2.41 -16.60 -19.62
C PRO A 270 -2.34 -18.03 -19.09
N LEU A 271 -3.22 -18.35 -18.15
CA LEU A 271 -3.34 -19.69 -17.62
C LEU A 271 -3.97 -20.62 -18.65
N LYS A 272 -3.32 -21.78 -18.86
CA LYS A 272 -3.93 -22.87 -19.60
C LYS A 272 -5.10 -23.46 -18.78
N PRO A 273 -6.21 -23.87 -19.44
CA PRO A 273 -7.25 -24.65 -18.80
C PRO A 273 -6.68 -25.89 -18.12
N ASP A 274 -7.33 -26.37 -17.08
CA ASP A 274 -6.87 -27.58 -16.40
C ASP A 274 -6.96 -28.79 -17.34
N PRO A 275 -5.92 -29.64 -17.42
CA PRO A 275 -5.90 -30.75 -18.36
C PRO A 275 -7.01 -31.77 -18.08
N GLN A 276 -7.35 -31.96 -16.80
CA GLN A 276 -8.39 -32.89 -16.37
C GLN A 276 -9.79 -32.31 -16.51
N SER A 277 -10.04 -31.11 -15.97
CA SER A 277 -11.40 -30.54 -15.96
C SER A 277 -11.76 -29.83 -17.26
N LYS A 278 -10.77 -29.45 -18.09
CA LYS A 278 -10.88 -28.55 -19.27
C LYS A 278 -11.51 -27.19 -18.96
N LYS A 279 -11.89 -26.93 -17.71
CA LYS A 279 -12.46 -25.66 -17.27
C LYS A 279 -11.34 -24.65 -17.06
N LYS A 280 -11.67 -23.39 -17.29
CA LYS A 280 -10.78 -22.28 -16.96
C LYS A 280 -10.74 -22.16 -15.44
N VAL A 281 -9.52 -22.08 -14.88
CA VAL A 281 -9.30 -21.91 -13.45
C VAL A 281 -10.02 -20.64 -12.97
N GLU A 282 -10.84 -20.78 -11.94
CA GLU A 282 -11.55 -19.66 -11.33
C GLU A 282 -10.59 -18.81 -10.49
N GLY A 283 -10.75 -17.48 -10.56
CA GLY A 283 -9.94 -16.56 -9.78
C GLY A 283 -10.35 -16.56 -8.32
N SER A 284 -9.41 -16.78 -7.40
CA SER A 284 -9.66 -16.66 -5.95
C SER A 284 -8.92 -15.48 -5.35
N MET A 285 -9.60 -14.72 -4.49
CA MET A 285 -9.04 -13.66 -3.64
C MET A 285 -9.28 -13.95 -2.15
N SER A 286 -9.48 -15.22 -1.80
CA SER A 286 -9.76 -15.62 -0.43
C SER A 286 -8.56 -15.33 0.49
N PRO A 287 -8.77 -14.72 1.66
CA PRO A 287 -7.72 -14.54 2.66
C PRO A 287 -7.39 -15.84 3.40
N LEU A 288 -8.24 -16.87 3.26
CA LEU A 288 -7.97 -18.19 3.82
C LEU A 288 -6.79 -18.82 3.07
N PRO A 289 -5.92 -19.57 3.77
CA PRO A 289 -4.87 -20.34 3.10
C PRO A 289 -5.52 -21.28 2.10
N LEU A 290 -4.92 -21.36 0.92
CA LEU A 290 -5.34 -22.31 -0.10
C LEU A 290 -4.98 -23.72 0.36
N THR A 291 -5.81 -24.70 0.03
CA THR A 291 -5.53 -26.11 0.35
C THR A 291 -4.22 -26.52 -0.33
N GLU A 292 -3.43 -27.39 0.30
CA GLU A 292 -2.13 -27.82 -0.24
C GLU A 292 -2.22 -28.34 -1.69
N GLU A 293 -3.36 -28.92 -2.07
CA GLU A 293 -3.65 -29.37 -3.44
C GLU A 293 -3.64 -28.23 -4.47
N GLU A 294 -4.08 -27.04 -4.08
CA GLU A 294 -4.11 -25.85 -4.96
C GLU A 294 -2.74 -25.17 -5.05
N GLU A 295 -1.88 -25.39 -4.05
CA GLU A 295 -0.51 -24.87 -4.01
C GLU A 295 0.49 -25.83 -4.69
N LYS A 296 0.21 -27.13 -4.72
CA LYS A 296 1.05 -28.13 -5.39
C LYS A 296 1.19 -27.79 -6.88
N THR A 297 2.40 -27.35 -7.26
CA THR A 297 2.80 -27.26 -8.65
C THR A 297 2.63 -28.62 -9.32
N PRO A 298 2.10 -28.67 -10.55
CA PRO A 298 1.86 -29.94 -11.23
C PRO A 298 3.15 -30.77 -11.29
N PRO A 299 3.06 -32.09 -11.07
CA PRO A 299 4.22 -32.98 -11.12
C PRO A 299 4.89 -32.85 -12.49
N GLY A 300 6.18 -32.52 -12.51
CA GLY A 300 6.96 -32.22 -13.72
C GLY A 300 7.38 -30.75 -13.91
N VAL A 301 6.92 -29.82 -13.06
CA VAL A 301 7.45 -28.42 -13.04
C VAL A 301 8.59 -28.23 -12.03
N GLN A 302 8.78 -29.18 -11.11
CA GLN A 302 9.79 -29.08 -10.03
C GLN A 302 11.24 -29.06 -10.55
N ASP A 303 11.49 -29.59 -11.76
CA ASP A 303 12.84 -29.63 -12.33
C ASP A 303 13.30 -28.30 -12.93
N ARG A 304 12.40 -27.30 -13.05
CA ARG A 304 12.79 -26.00 -13.60
C ARG A 304 13.33 -25.11 -12.48
N PRO A 305 14.48 -24.43 -12.70
CA PRO A 305 15.00 -23.49 -11.72
C PRO A 305 13.93 -22.45 -11.38
N SER A 306 13.77 -22.17 -10.09
CA SER A 306 12.84 -21.15 -9.62
C SER A 306 13.22 -19.81 -10.23
N LEU A 307 12.29 -19.22 -10.98
CA LEU A 307 12.51 -17.89 -11.53
C LEU A 307 12.52 -16.88 -10.39
N PRO A 308 13.37 -15.84 -10.44
CA PRO A 308 13.36 -14.79 -9.41
C PRO A 308 11.98 -14.16 -9.32
N LEU A 309 11.58 -13.73 -8.12
CA LEU A 309 10.29 -13.07 -7.92
C LEU A 309 10.32 -11.70 -8.59
N SER A 310 11.43 -10.98 -8.49
CA SER A 310 11.68 -9.76 -9.23
C SER A 310 13.14 -9.55 -9.63
N THR A 311 13.33 -8.73 -10.66
CA THR A 311 14.65 -8.23 -11.07
C THR A 311 14.54 -6.72 -11.24
N LEU A 312 15.51 -5.95 -10.76
CA LEU A 312 15.48 -4.49 -10.87
C LEU A 312 16.12 -4.05 -12.19
N TYR A 313 15.38 -3.33 -13.03
CA TYR A 313 15.85 -2.80 -14.31
C TYR A 313 16.03 -1.29 -14.20
N PRO A 314 17.19 -0.72 -14.57
CA PRO A 314 17.34 0.73 -14.63
C PRO A 314 16.38 1.34 -15.66
N LEU A 315 15.86 2.53 -15.34
CA LEU A 315 15.17 3.35 -16.33
C LEU A 315 16.20 3.85 -17.36
N SER A 316 15.83 3.86 -18.64
CA SER A 316 16.62 4.51 -19.70
C SER A 316 16.53 6.03 -19.47
N SER A 317 17.29 6.53 -18.48
CA SER A 317 17.35 7.95 -18.18
C SER A 317 17.82 8.67 -19.44
N ARG A 318 16.96 9.52 -19.97
CA ARG A 318 17.31 10.46 -21.04
C ARG A 318 18.47 11.30 -20.50
N ALA A 319 19.65 11.14 -21.08
CA ALA A 319 20.91 11.76 -20.67
C ALA A 319 20.70 13.07 -19.91
N ILE A 320 20.71 12.99 -18.58
CA ILE A 320 20.67 14.19 -17.73
C ILE A 320 22.06 14.77 -17.87
N THR A 321 22.19 15.79 -18.71
CA THR A 321 23.41 16.58 -18.95
C THR A 321 23.79 17.45 -17.75
N ALA A 322 23.31 17.14 -16.54
CA ALA A 322 23.52 17.94 -15.34
C ALA A 322 24.64 17.34 -14.47
N SER A 323 25.82 17.94 -14.63
CA SER A 323 26.89 18.20 -13.64
C SER A 323 26.88 17.39 -12.35
N ASP A 324 27.93 16.60 -12.14
CA ASP A 324 28.62 16.09 -10.93
C ASP A 324 27.82 15.63 -9.68
N LEU A 325 26.66 16.22 -9.34
CA LEU A 325 25.81 15.81 -8.22
C LEU A 325 24.92 14.60 -8.54
N SER A 326 24.69 14.30 -9.83
CA SER A 326 23.91 13.14 -10.27
C SER A 326 24.66 11.81 -10.14
N GLN A 327 25.99 11.83 -9.96
CA GLN A 327 26.80 10.62 -9.75
C GLN A 327 26.64 10.01 -8.36
N GLN A 328 26.10 10.74 -7.37
CA GLN A 328 25.95 10.25 -6.00
C GLN A 328 24.61 9.55 -5.73
N LEU A 329 23.59 9.72 -6.58
CA LEU A 329 22.28 9.11 -6.38
C LEU A 329 22.12 7.90 -7.30
N SER A 330 21.77 6.74 -6.72
CA SER A 330 21.49 5.53 -7.49
C SER A 330 20.38 5.79 -8.52
N SER A 331 20.62 5.36 -9.76
CA SER A 331 19.63 5.49 -10.84
C SER A 331 18.31 4.83 -10.41
N PRO A 332 17.15 5.42 -10.70
CA PRO A 332 15.86 4.78 -10.40
C PRO A 332 15.73 3.44 -11.11
N GLN A 333 15.41 2.37 -10.36
CA GLN A 333 15.31 1.00 -10.87
C GLN A 333 13.89 0.44 -10.73
N VAL A 334 13.27 0.07 -11.85
CA VAL A 334 11.91 -0.45 -11.89
C VAL A 334 11.93 -1.96 -11.65
N PRO A 335 11.11 -2.48 -10.71
CA PRO A 335 10.98 -3.91 -10.52
C PRO A 335 10.24 -4.57 -11.69
N PHE A 336 10.90 -5.56 -12.28
CA PHE A 336 10.37 -6.54 -13.22
C PHE A 336 9.90 -7.76 -12.43
N TYR A 337 8.60 -7.97 -12.31
CA TYR A 337 7.99 -9.08 -11.59
C TYR A 337 7.64 -10.24 -12.50
N ASN A 338 7.98 -11.45 -12.07
CA ASN A 338 7.51 -12.67 -12.71
C ASN A 338 6.20 -13.14 -12.07
N GLY A 339 5.10 -13.11 -12.83
CA GLY A 339 3.78 -13.49 -12.32
C GLY A 339 3.68 -14.93 -11.82
N VAL A 340 4.54 -15.84 -12.29
CA VAL A 340 4.58 -17.24 -11.82
C VAL A 340 5.18 -17.34 -10.42
N SER A 341 6.29 -16.66 -10.16
CA SER A 341 6.95 -16.63 -8.86
C SER A 341 6.22 -15.71 -7.87
N LEU A 342 5.67 -14.60 -8.38
CA LEU A 342 4.90 -13.64 -7.59
C LEU A 342 3.63 -14.27 -7.01
N PHE A 343 2.95 -15.15 -7.77
CA PHE A 343 1.76 -15.87 -7.35
C PHE A 343 1.89 -17.37 -7.69
N PRO A 344 2.43 -18.19 -6.78
CA PRO A 344 2.57 -19.63 -7.03
C PRO A 344 1.23 -20.31 -7.32
N ALA A 345 0.22 -19.98 -6.51
CA ALA A 345 -1.14 -20.49 -6.63
C ALA A 345 -1.80 -20.12 -7.97
N ARG A 346 -2.30 -21.14 -8.69
CA ARG A 346 -3.02 -20.98 -9.96
C ARG A 346 -4.28 -20.11 -9.85
N PRO A 347 -5.16 -20.25 -8.84
CA PRO A 347 -6.35 -19.41 -8.76
C PRO A 347 -6.03 -17.94 -8.49
N GLN A 348 -4.97 -17.64 -7.74
CA GLN A 348 -4.53 -16.25 -7.54
C GLN A 348 -3.95 -15.64 -8.82
N ARG A 349 -3.18 -16.42 -9.60
CA ARG A 349 -2.72 -15.99 -10.94
C ARG A 349 -3.88 -15.71 -11.90
N ALA A 350 -4.93 -16.52 -11.84
CA ALA A 350 -6.13 -16.32 -12.64
C ALA A 350 -6.80 -15.00 -12.29
N SER A 351 -6.91 -14.71 -10.99
CA SER A 351 -7.42 -13.44 -10.48
C SER A 351 -6.55 -12.25 -10.91
N LEU A 352 -5.22 -12.35 -10.75
CA LEU A 352 -4.28 -11.31 -11.18
C LEU A 352 -4.44 -10.98 -12.67
N HIS A 353 -4.39 -12.00 -13.52
CA HIS A 353 -4.51 -11.82 -14.96
C HIS A 353 -5.89 -11.25 -15.35
N ALA A 354 -6.97 -11.71 -14.70
CA ALA A 354 -8.32 -11.19 -14.92
C ALA A 354 -8.44 -9.71 -14.53
N LEU A 355 -7.87 -9.29 -13.39
CA LEU A 355 -7.86 -7.90 -12.94
C LEU A 355 -7.06 -7.00 -13.88
N LEU A 356 -5.88 -7.44 -14.34
CA LEU A 356 -5.08 -6.70 -15.32
C LEU A 356 -5.84 -6.52 -16.65
N LEU A 357 -6.50 -7.58 -17.14
CA LEU A 357 -7.34 -7.48 -18.34
C LEU A 357 -8.56 -6.58 -18.14
N ARG A 358 -9.16 -6.56 -16.95
CA ARG A 358 -10.26 -5.66 -16.60
C ARG A 358 -9.79 -4.20 -16.67
N ILE A 359 -8.64 -3.88 -16.07
CA ILE A 359 -8.06 -2.53 -16.13
C ILE A 359 -7.77 -2.13 -17.58
N LEU A 360 -7.17 -3.01 -18.39
CA LEU A 360 -6.93 -2.74 -19.82
C LEU A 360 -8.23 -2.50 -20.60
N THR A 361 -9.31 -3.19 -20.25
CA THR A 361 -10.63 -3.00 -20.87
C THR A 361 -11.18 -1.62 -20.53
N ILE A 362 -11.07 -1.19 -19.26
CA ILE A 362 -11.45 0.16 -18.82
C ILE A 362 -10.62 1.21 -19.57
N GLU A 363 -9.31 1.02 -19.70
CA GLU A 363 -8.44 1.92 -20.48
C GLU A 363 -8.79 1.97 -21.97
N ARG A 364 -9.14 0.84 -22.57
CA ARG A 364 -9.60 0.81 -23.96
C ARG A 364 -10.91 1.58 -24.11
N GLN A 365 -11.87 1.39 -23.21
CA GLN A 365 -13.14 2.10 -23.22
C GLN A 365 -12.95 3.61 -23.03
N ALA A 366 -12.10 4.02 -22.09
CA ALA A 366 -11.76 5.42 -21.88
C ALA A 366 -11.16 6.05 -23.14
N ARG A 367 -10.22 5.36 -23.80
CA ARG A 367 -9.63 5.82 -25.07
C ARG A 367 -10.64 5.90 -26.21
N VAL A 368 -11.53 4.92 -26.36
CA VAL A 368 -12.59 4.94 -27.38
C VAL A 368 -13.53 6.13 -27.16
N ARG A 369 -13.90 6.42 -25.91
CA ARG A 369 -14.74 7.58 -25.58
C ARG A 369 -14.03 8.91 -25.85
N ALA A 370 -12.73 9.02 -25.55
CA ALA A 370 -11.94 10.21 -25.84
C ALA A 370 -11.73 10.42 -27.36
N LYS A 371 -11.58 9.33 -28.11
CA LYS A 371 -11.36 9.33 -29.57
C LYS A 371 -12.64 9.27 -30.41
N ALA A 372 -13.84 9.38 -29.82
CA ALA A 372 -15.10 9.36 -30.57
C ALA A 372 -15.18 10.46 -31.66
N ASN A 373 -14.29 11.46 -31.63
CA ASN A 373 -14.17 12.52 -32.63
C ASN A 373 -13.07 12.29 -33.67
N SER A 374 -12.25 11.23 -33.57
CA SER A 374 -11.14 10.93 -34.49
C SER A 374 -11.34 9.56 -35.13
N SER A 375 -11.79 9.53 -36.38
CA SER A 375 -12.08 8.33 -37.17
C SER A 375 -10.81 7.62 -37.68
N THR A 376 -9.89 7.26 -36.79
CA THR A 376 -8.72 6.45 -37.16
C THR A 376 -9.07 4.98 -37.01
N GLY A 377 -9.23 4.28 -38.14
CA GLY A 377 -9.58 2.86 -38.18
C GLY A 377 -8.58 2.00 -37.38
N MET A 378 -9.10 1.14 -36.49
CA MET A 378 -8.29 0.15 -35.78
C MET A 378 -7.88 -0.94 -36.77
N THR A 379 -6.67 -0.87 -37.31
CA THR A 379 -6.09 -2.01 -38.03
C THR A 379 -5.72 -3.11 -37.04
N ASN A 380 -6.01 -4.37 -37.40
CA ASN A 380 -5.63 -5.51 -36.59
C ASN A 380 -4.10 -5.65 -36.59
N ALA A 381 -3.47 -5.43 -35.43
CA ALA A 381 -2.02 -5.60 -35.27
C ALA A 381 -1.60 -7.04 -35.63
N LYS A 382 -0.63 -7.19 -36.54
CA LYS A 382 -0.10 -8.48 -37.00
C LYS A 382 1.31 -8.73 -36.44
N GLY A 383 1.66 -10.01 -36.26
CA GLY A 383 3.00 -10.44 -35.89
C GLY A 383 3.50 -9.91 -34.54
N ASP A 384 4.62 -9.21 -34.58
CA ASP A 384 5.39 -8.74 -33.44
C ASP A 384 4.78 -7.47 -32.77
N GLN A 385 3.87 -6.80 -33.48
CA GLN A 385 3.00 -5.75 -32.93
C GLN A 385 1.91 -6.30 -31.98
N LYS A 386 1.74 -7.63 -31.89
CA LYS A 386 0.77 -8.24 -30.97
C LYS A 386 1.18 -7.99 -29.52
N GLY A 387 0.20 -7.74 -28.66
CA GLY A 387 0.44 -7.61 -27.22
C GLY A 387 1.10 -8.86 -26.62
N SER A 388 2.20 -8.65 -25.91
CA SER A 388 2.97 -9.66 -25.17
C SER A 388 2.24 -10.11 -23.89
N HIS A 389 2.90 -10.82 -22.98
CA HIS A 389 2.36 -11.13 -21.65
C HIS A 389 2.86 -10.16 -20.58
N ALA A 390 3.54 -9.08 -20.99
CA ALA A 390 4.05 -8.05 -20.12
C ALA A 390 3.06 -6.89 -19.99
N PHE A 391 2.80 -6.53 -18.75
CA PHE A 391 1.96 -5.41 -18.35
C PHE A 391 2.85 -4.38 -17.67
N LEU A 392 2.88 -3.18 -18.21
CA LEU A 392 3.58 -2.03 -17.65
C LEU A 392 2.59 -1.21 -16.82
N LEU A 393 2.88 -1.07 -15.54
CA LEU A 393 2.20 -0.14 -14.64
C LEU A 393 2.92 1.20 -14.70
N CYS A 394 2.19 2.24 -15.06
CA CYS A 394 2.67 3.61 -15.15
C CYS A 394 2.06 4.47 -14.05
N SER A 395 2.82 5.45 -13.56
CA SER A 395 2.35 6.44 -12.61
C SER A 395 2.94 7.80 -12.95
N ASP A 396 2.06 8.78 -13.07
CA ASP A 396 2.38 10.16 -13.38
C ASP A 396 1.41 11.10 -12.64
N GLU A 397 1.69 12.40 -12.69
CA GLU A 397 0.87 13.45 -12.08
C GLU A 397 -0.57 13.49 -12.62
N GLU A 398 -0.77 13.04 -13.87
CA GLU A 398 -2.08 12.94 -14.50
C GLU A 398 -2.78 11.63 -14.17
N THR A 399 -2.04 10.51 -14.09
CA THR A 399 -2.65 9.20 -13.84
C THR A 399 -3.17 9.08 -12.42
N ILE A 400 -2.53 9.73 -11.45
CA ILE A 400 -2.94 9.68 -10.04
C ILE A 400 -4.35 10.24 -9.83
N GLN A 401 -4.80 11.18 -10.68
CA GLN A 401 -6.17 11.70 -10.64
C GLN A 401 -7.22 10.62 -10.97
N ARG A 402 -6.87 9.67 -11.84
CA ARG A 402 -7.77 8.60 -12.30
C ARG A 402 -7.80 7.43 -11.33
N GLY A 403 -6.69 7.16 -10.66
CA GLY A 403 -6.56 6.05 -9.73
C GLY A 403 -5.20 6.05 -9.05
N ASP A 404 -5.18 5.59 -7.81
CA ASP A 404 -3.97 5.52 -7.00
C ASP A 404 -3.17 4.25 -7.33
N THR A 405 -2.15 4.39 -8.17
CA THR A 405 -1.21 3.33 -8.52
C THR A 405 -0.13 3.13 -7.46
N ALA A 406 0.08 4.11 -6.57
CA ALA A 406 1.09 4.03 -5.52
C ALA A 406 0.74 2.93 -4.52
N ALA A 407 -0.53 2.76 -4.16
CA ALA A 407 -0.97 1.67 -3.29
C ALA A 407 -0.64 0.28 -3.86
N VAL A 408 -0.82 0.08 -5.17
CA VAL A 408 -0.44 -1.16 -5.87
C VAL A 408 1.08 -1.35 -5.86
N ALA A 409 1.83 -0.28 -6.15
CA ALA A 409 3.29 -0.31 -6.16
C ALA A 409 3.86 -0.65 -4.78
N VAL A 410 3.34 -0.04 -3.72
CA VAL A 410 3.70 -0.32 -2.34
C VAL A 410 3.40 -1.78 -2.01
N ALA A 411 2.22 -2.31 -2.36
CA ALA A 411 1.89 -3.71 -2.13
C ALA A 411 2.87 -4.68 -2.84
N LEU A 412 3.26 -4.38 -4.08
CA LEU A 412 4.26 -5.14 -4.83
C LEU A 412 5.65 -5.08 -4.18
N TRP A 413 6.07 -3.90 -3.74
CA TRP A 413 7.34 -3.72 -3.05
C TRP A 413 7.37 -4.42 -1.69
N ARG A 414 6.27 -4.41 -0.94
CA ARG A 414 6.17 -5.16 0.33
C ARG A 414 6.37 -6.65 0.14
N LEU A 415 5.74 -7.24 -0.88
CA LEU A 415 5.91 -8.65 -1.18
C LEU A 415 7.36 -8.95 -1.61
N ARG A 416 7.94 -8.08 -2.45
CA ARG A 416 9.35 -8.17 -2.85
C ARG A 416 10.28 -8.15 -1.64
N MET A 417 10.14 -7.15 -0.76
CA MET A 417 10.95 -7.03 0.44
C MET A 417 10.78 -8.24 1.35
N PHE A 418 9.55 -8.75 1.47
CA PHE A 418 9.28 -9.90 2.31
C PHE A 418 10.01 -11.14 1.79
N GLU A 419 9.86 -11.48 0.51
CA GLU A 419 10.39 -12.73 -0.05
C GLU A 419 11.87 -12.67 -0.46
N GLU A 420 12.31 -11.55 -1.06
CA GLU A 420 13.66 -11.36 -1.60
C GLU A 420 14.53 -10.44 -0.75
N GLY A 421 14.06 -10.02 0.44
CA GLY A 421 14.82 -9.15 1.34
C GLY A 421 16.25 -9.66 1.49
N THR A 422 17.21 -8.80 1.10
CA THR A 422 18.64 -9.10 1.09
C THR A 422 19.11 -9.62 2.44
N ASP A 423 20.17 -10.40 2.39
CA ASP A 423 20.84 -11.00 3.53
C ASP A 423 21.05 -9.98 4.65
N TRP A 424 20.15 -10.07 5.64
CA TRP A 424 20.08 -9.22 6.81
C TRP A 424 21.43 -9.12 7.53
N GLU A 425 22.32 -10.11 7.39
CA GLU A 425 23.60 -10.19 8.09
C GLU A 425 24.53 -8.99 7.83
N GLU A 426 24.59 -8.45 6.60
CA GLU A 426 25.41 -7.25 6.32
C GLU A 426 24.79 -5.98 6.93
N SER A 427 23.45 -5.91 6.99
CA SER A 427 22.70 -4.78 7.57
C SER A 427 22.42 -4.93 9.08
N SER A 428 22.67 -6.09 9.68
CA SER A 428 22.31 -6.39 11.06
C SER A 428 23.15 -5.63 12.09
N ARG A 429 24.37 -5.22 11.71
CA ARG A 429 25.33 -4.59 12.63
C ARG A 429 24.83 -3.25 13.20
N TRP A 430 23.92 -2.55 12.52
CA TRP A 430 23.39 -1.26 12.98
C TRP A 430 22.03 -1.36 13.69
N VAL A 431 21.17 -2.34 13.35
CA VAL A 431 19.87 -2.53 14.05
C VAL A 431 20.01 -3.31 15.35
N LEU A 432 20.84 -4.36 15.40
CA LEU A 432 21.01 -5.17 16.61
C LEU A 432 21.90 -4.49 17.67
N ARG A 433 22.70 -3.48 17.30
CA ARG A 433 23.51 -2.69 18.26
C ARG A 433 22.70 -1.68 19.06
N GLN A 434 21.47 -1.35 18.65
CA GLN A 434 20.54 -0.73 19.57
C GLN A 434 19.98 -1.82 20.49
N LYS A 435 20.79 -2.22 21.49
CA LYS A 435 20.23 -2.71 22.75
C LYS A 435 19.12 -1.71 23.08
N TYR A 436 17.88 -2.17 23.10
CA TYR A 436 16.75 -1.42 23.62
C TYR A 436 17.13 -0.98 25.04
N ARG A 437 17.74 0.20 25.19
CA ARG A 437 17.84 0.86 26.48
C ARG A 437 16.38 1.12 26.83
N SER A 438 15.89 0.35 27.79
CA SER A 438 14.65 0.62 28.49
C SER A 438 14.71 2.07 28.92
N VAL A 439 13.93 2.91 28.23
CA VAL A 439 13.56 4.18 28.82
C VAL A 439 12.43 3.81 29.75
N ASP A 440 12.75 3.69 31.03
CA ASP A 440 11.77 3.69 32.11
C ASP A 440 11.09 5.06 32.07
N VAL A 441 10.00 5.16 31.31
CA VAL A 441 9.09 6.30 31.36
C VAL A 441 7.95 5.89 32.27
N PHE A 442 8.24 5.83 33.56
CA PHE A 442 7.29 6.01 34.68
C PHE A 442 8.11 6.13 35.97
N GLU A 443 8.55 7.36 36.27
CA GLU A 443 8.43 7.97 37.60
C GLU A 443 7.95 9.40 37.41
#